data_AF-A0A3Q8D6P6-F1
#
_entry.id   AF-A0A3Q8D6P6-F1
#
_cell.length_a   1.000
_cell.length_b   1.000
_cell.length_c   1.000
_cell.angle_alpha   90.00
_cell.angle_beta   90.00
_cell.angle_gamma   90.00
#
_symmetry.space_group_name_H-M   'P 1'
#
loop_
_entity.id
_entity.type
_entity.pdbx_description
1 polymer ?
#
loop_
_entity_poly.entity_id
_entity_poly.type
_entity_poly.pdbx_seq_one_letter_code
_entity_poly.pdbx_strand_id
1 'polypeptide(L)'
;MIRTLNPTLLNIGALILTLILIYTGFSAGEKTTWLMEVTPVIIVIPLLLTTAKRYPLTPLLYTLIFFHAIILMVGGMYTYAKVPVGFEVQEWLGLSRNPYDKLGHFFQGLVPALVAREILLRTKSVRSGKMLAFLVCCVALAISATYELIEWWAALAMGQGADDFLGTQGDPWDTQSDMFCALLGSLTTVTLLAGVHSRQLQRYGLTPPDA
;
A
#
# COMPACT_ATOMS: atom_id res chain seq x y z
N MET A 1 8.76 -20.76 18.22
CA MET A 1 8.10 -19.60 17.57
C MET A 1 8.58 -19.54 16.13
N ILE A 2 7.68 -19.68 15.15
CA ILE A 2 8.02 -19.47 13.74
C ILE A 2 8.41 -18.00 13.58
N ARG A 3 9.59 -17.73 13.01
CA ARG A 3 10.06 -16.38 12.68
C ARG A 3 10.45 -16.37 11.21
N THR A 4 9.84 -15.47 10.47
CA THR A 4 10.07 -15.29 9.04
C THR A 4 11.17 -14.27 8.77
N LEU A 5 11.23 -13.23 9.61
CA LEU A 5 12.21 -12.15 9.58
C LEU A 5 13.03 -12.12 10.88
N ASN A 6 14.28 -11.64 10.80
CA ASN A 6 15.08 -11.37 12.00
C ASN A 6 14.39 -10.28 12.85
N PRO A 7 14.12 -10.50 14.15
CA PRO A 7 13.47 -9.50 15.00
C PRO A 7 14.20 -8.16 15.03
N THR A 8 15.53 -8.17 14.98
CA THR A 8 16.34 -6.95 14.93
C THR A 8 16.05 -6.19 13.65
N LEU A 9 15.93 -6.88 12.51
CA LEU A 9 15.62 -6.23 11.23
C LEU A 9 14.19 -5.65 11.22
N LEU A 10 13.22 -6.35 11.79
CA LEU A 10 11.85 -5.83 11.95
C LEU A 10 11.83 -4.57 12.81
N ASN A 11 12.53 -4.59 13.95
CA ASN A 11 12.60 -3.44 14.86
C ASN A 11 13.34 -2.26 14.23
N ILE A 12 14.42 -2.50 13.48
CA ILE A 12 15.13 -1.46 12.74
C ILE A 12 14.22 -0.86 11.66
N GLY A 13 13.52 -1.69 10.89
CA GLY A 13 12.57 -1.21 9.88
C GLY A 13 11.46 -0.36 10.50
N ALA A 14 10.86 -0.82 11.61
CA ALA A 14 9.85 -0.06 12.34
C ALA A 14 10.40 1.26 12.91
N LEU A 15 11.62 1.27 13.43
CA LEU A 15 12.29 2.49 13.89
C LEU A 15 12.51 3.48 12.74
N ILE A 16 13.01 3.02 11.60
CA ILE A 16 13.21 3.86 10.41
C ILE A 16 11.86 4.46 9.97
N LEU A 17 10.81 3.64 9.84
CA LEU A 17 9.48 4.15 9.49
C LEU A 17 8.97 5.17 10.51
N THR A 18 9.20 4.94 11.80
CA THR A 18 8.80 5.89 12.86
C THR A 18 9.55 7.22 12.75
N LEU A 19 10.86 7.19 12.44
CA LEU A 19 11.64 8.41 12.24
C LEU A 19 11.18 9.18 11.00
N ILE A 20 10.89 8.49 9.90
CA ILE A 20 10.33 9.10 8.68
C ILE A 20 8.94 9.67 8.97
N LEU A 21 8.09 8.95 9.72
CA LEU A 21 6.76 9.40 10.13
C LEU A 21 6.85 10.72 10.91
N ILE A 22 7.74 10.79 11.89
CA ILE A 22 7.95 12.02 12.68
C ILE A 22 8.45 13.16 11.78
N TYR A 23 9.47 12.90 10.96
CA TYR A 23 10.04 13.89 10.05
C TYR A 23 9.02 14.46 9.06
N THR A 24 8.27 13.58 8.39
CA THR A 24 7.23 13.96 7.43
C THR A 24 6.08 14.68 8.11
N GLY A 25 5.69 14.26 9.33
CA GLY A 25 4.67 14.94 10.12
C GLY A 25 5.03 16.38 10.48
N PHE A 26 6.29 16.65 10.83
CA PHE A 26 6.75 18.02 11.05
C PHE A 26 6.87 18.82 9.75
N SER A 27 7.33 18.19 8.67
CA SER A 27 7.64 18.87 7.41
C SER A 27 6.44 19.03 6.47
N ALA A 28 5.34 18.31 6.70
CA ALA A 28 4.18 18.32 5.82
C ALA A 28 3.58 19.71 5.64
N GLY A 29 3.30 20.10 4.39
CA GLY A 29 2.67 21.38 4.06
C GLY A 29 1.24 21.48 4.62
N GLU A 30 0.46 20.42 4.46
CA GLU A 30 -0.93 20.33 4.93
C GLU A 30 -1.09 19.18 5.92
N LYS A 31 -1.27 19.51 7.20
CA LYS A 31 -1.30 18.50 8.28
C LYS A 31 -2.50 17.57 8.22
N THR A 32 -3.65 18.07 7.77
CA THR A 32 -4.89 17.29 7.62
C THR A 32 -4.76 16.26 6.52
N THR A 33 -4.30 16.67 5.34
CA THR A 33 -4.03 15.81 4.19
C THR A 33 -2.97 14.77 4.55
N TRP A 34 -1.85 15.20 5.14
CA TRP A 34 -0.81 14.28 5.62
C TRP A 34 -1.33 13.25 6.62
N LEU A 35 -2.16 13.66 7.59
CA LEU A 35 -2.70 12.74 8.58
C LEU A 35 -3.60 11.68 7.93
N MET A 36 -4.44 12.09 6.97
CA MET A 36 -5.32 11.17 6.24
C MET A 36 -4.53 10.12 5.46
N GLU A 37 -3.57 10.58 4.66
CA GLU A 37 -2.67 9.76 3.84
C GLU A 37 -1.85 8.76 4.67
N VAL A 38 -1.36 9.20 5.83
CA VAL A 38 -0.40 8.44 6.62
C VAL A 38 -1.05 7.63 7.75
N THR A 39 -2.36 7.79 7.98
CA THR A 39 -3.13 7.00 8.96
C THR A 39 -2.92 5.48 8.81
N PRO A 40 -2.91 4.90 7.60
CA PRO A 40 -2.60 3.48 7.43
C PRO A 40 -1.23 3.09 8.01
N VAL A 41 -0.21 3.94 7.85
CA VAL A 41 1.15 3.69 8.38
C VAL A 41 1.18 3.72 9.91
N ILE A 42 0.48 4.71 10.51
CA ILE A 42 0.35 4.85 11.97
C ILE A 42 -0.26 3.59 12.59
N ILE A 43 -1.21 2.96 11.90
CA ILE A 43 -1.88 1.73 12.35
C ILE A 43 -0.99 0.50 12.08
N VAL A 44 -0.37 0.42 10.90
CA VAL A 44 0.36 -0.78 10.45
C VAL A 44 1.64 -1.01 11.24
N ILE A 45 2.42 0.03 11.59
CA ILE A 45 3.66 -0.13 12.36
C ILE A 45 3.43 -0.89 13.69
N PRO A 46 2.55 -0.44 14.61
CA PRO A 46 2.29 -1.15 15.86
C PRO A 46 1.62 -2.52 15.62
N LEU A 47 0.76 -2.64 14.59
CA LEU A 47 0.15 -3.91 14.24
C LEU A 47 1.21 -4.96 13.88
N LEU A 48 2.19 -4.61 13.04
CA LEU A 48 3.26 -5.52 12.65
C LEU A 48 4.12 -5.92 13.86
N LEU A 49 4.47 -4.97 14.74
CA LEU A 49 5.27 -5.26 15.92
C LEU A 49 4.55 -6.19 16.91
N THR A 50 3.26 -5.96 17.14
CA THR A 50 2.46 -6.73 18.11
C THR A 50 2.10 -8.12 17.59
N THR A 51 1.89 -8.27 16.28
CA THR A 51 1.52 -9.54 15.65
C THR A 51 2.70 -10.41 15.23
N ALA A 52 3.92 -9.86 15.12
CA ALA A 52 5.09 -10.57 14.60
C ALA A 52 5.41 -11.94 15.24
N LYS A 53 5.05 -12.15 16.51
CA LYS A 53 5.25 -13.45 17.20
C LYS A 53 4.12 -14.45 16.96
N ARG A 54 2.88 -13.97 16.81
CA ARG A 54 1.67 -14.80 16.70
C ARG A 54 1.30 -15.08 15.24
N TYR A 55 1.47 -14.08 14.39
CA TYR A 55 1.16 -14.11 12.97
C TYR A 55 2.30 -13.44 12.17
N PRO A 56 3.49 -14.06 12.11
CA PRO A 56 4.58 -13.52 11.31
C PRO A 56 4.20 -13.51 9.83
N LEU A 57 4.39 -12.38 9.15
CA LEU A 57 4.19 -12.24 7.70
C LEU A 57 5.41 -12.75 6.92
N THR A 58 5.25 -13.02 5.63
CA THR A 58 6.39 -13.36 4.77
C THR A 58 7.38 -12.19 4.64
N PRO A 59 8.71 -12.43 4.49
CA PRO A 59 9.68 -11.35 4.32
C PRO A 59 9.38 -10.44 3.13
N LEU A 60 8.86 -11.01 2.03
CA LEU A 60 8.42 -10.23 0.88
C LEU A 60 7.33 -9.22 1.28
N LEU A 61 6.34 -9.67 2.05
CA LEU A 61 5.24 -8.80 2.46
C LEU A 61 5.71 -7.71 3.43
N TYR A 62 6.59 -8.02 4.39
CA TYR A 62 7.21 -7.00 5.24
C TYR A 62 7.96 -5.93 4.41
N THR A 63 8.76 -6.36 3.43
CA THR A 63 9.51 -5.44 2.56
C THR A 63 8.58 -4.55 1.74
N LEU A 64 7.52 -5.09 1.16
CA LEU A 64 6.58 -4.28 0.36
C LEU A 64 5.77 -3.32 1.23
N ILE A 65 5.36 -3.73 2.45
CA ILE A 65 4.72 -2.82 3.41
C ILE A 65 5.67 -1.67 3.78
N PHE A 66 6.96 -1.96 3.99
CA PHE A 66 7.95 -0.94 4.31
C PHE A 66 8.07 0.12 3.20
N PHE A 67 8.18 -0.30 1.93
CA PHE A 67 8.24 0.65 0.82
C PHE A 67 6.93 1.40 0.61
N HIS A 68 5.79 0.71 0.73
CA HIS A 68 4.48 1.36 0.62
C HIS A 68 4.29 2.44 1.69
N ALA A 69 4.71 2.17 2.93
CA ALA A 69 4.65 3.16 4.01
C ALA A 69 5.50 4.40 3.71
N ILE A 70 6.69 4.23 3.10
CA ILE A 70 7.51 5.36 2.67
C ILE A 70 6.79 6.18 1.58
N ILE A 71 6.18 5.51 0.60
CA ILE A 71 5.42 6.18 -0.46
C ILE A 71 4.30 7.05 0.13
N LEU A 72 3.48 6.50 1.04
CA LEU A 72 2.40 7.25 1.70
C LEU A 72 2.95 8.44 2.50
N MET A 73 4.02 8.26 3.28
CA MET A 73 4.62 9.33 4.09
C MET A 73 5.21 10.46 3.24
N VAL A 74 5.88 10.12 2.13
CA VAL A 74 6.45 11.11 1.21
C VAL A 74 5.35 11.81 0.42
N GLY A 75 4.36 11.06 -0.08
CA GLY A 75 3.17 11.60 -0.76
C GLY A 75 2.42 12.59 0.11
N GLY A 76 2.07 12.20 1.34
CA GLY A 76 1.40 13.07 2.29
C GLY A 76 2.24 14.28 2.71
N MET A 77 3.57 14.18 2.76
CA MET A 77 4.43 15.30 3.15
C MET A 77 4.39 16.45 2.14
N TYR A 78 4.48 16.13 0.85
CA TYR A 78 4.48 17.13 -0.20
C TYR A 78 3.08 17.50 -0.69
N THR A 79 2.08 16.65 -0.41
CA THR A 79 0.90 16.41 -1.25
C THR A 79 1.31 15.73 -2.56
N TYR A 80 0.61 14.67 -2.97
CA TYR A 80 1.04 13.77 -4.05
C TYR A 80 1.38 14.50 -5.36
N ALA A 81 0.61 15.55 -5.68
CA ALA A 81 0.82 16.40 -6.84
C ALA A 81 2.16 17.17 -6.86
N LYS A 82 2.86 17.28 -5.71
CA LYS A 82 4.06 18.10 -5.54
C LYS A 82 5.30 17.29 -5.16
N VAL A 83 5.24 15.97 -5.19
CA VAL A 83 6.40 15.14 -4.86
C VAL A 83 7.50 15.31 -5.93
N PRO A 84 8.75 15.67 -5.55
CA PRO A 84 9.81 16.01 -6.49
C PRO A 84 10.10 14.95 -7.57
N VAL A 85 10.21 13.68 -7.18
CA VAL A 85 10.48 12.58 -8.13
C VAL A 85 9.36 12.42 -9.17
N GLY A 86 8.15 12.82 -8.82
CA GLY A 86 7.02 12.81 -9.74
C GLY A 86 7.20 13.81 -10.88
N PHE A 87 7.79 14.98 -10.63
CA PHE A 87 8.11 15.94 -11.70
C PHE A 87 9.19 15.43 -12.64
N GLU A 88 10.19 14.71 -12.13
CA GLU A 88 11.22 14.07 -12.97
C GLU A 88 10.60 13.03 -13.91
N VAL A 89 9.74 12.16 -13.37
CA VAL A 89 9.02 11.15 -14.17
C VAL A 89 8.08 11.81 -15.19
N GLN A 90 7.40 12.89 -14.78
CA GLN A 90 6.56 13.69 -15.66
C GLN A 90 7.35 14.20 -16.87
N GLU A 91 8.53 14.77 -16.65
CA GLU A 91 9.39 15.28 -17.72
C GLU A 91 9.90 14.15 -18.63
N TRP A 92 10.39 13.05 -18.05
CA TRP A 92 10.95 11.93 -18.82
C TRP A 92 9.93 11.25 -19.74
N LEU A 93 8.67 11.19 -19.31
CA LEU A 93 7.60 10.52 -20.05
C LEU A 93 6.69 11.51 -20.80
N GLY A 94 6.95 12.83 -20.70
CA GLY A 94 6.14 13.87 -21.33
C GLY A 94 4.69 13.89 -20.82
N LEU A 95 4.47 13.61 -19.54
CA LEU A 95 3.14 13.55 -18.95
C LEU A 95 2.58 14.95 -18.68
N SER A 96 1.27 15.08 -18.75
CA SER A 96 0.58 16.35 -18.47
C SER A 96 0.64 16.78 -17.00
N ARG A 97 0.85 15.83 -16.08
CA ARG A 97 0.80 16.05 -14.63
C ARG A 97 1.73 15.12 -13.86
N ASN A 98 1.95 15.43 -12.59
CA ASN A 98 2.79 14.64 -11.70
C ASN A 98 2.11 13.28 -11.40
N PRO A 99 2.73 12.13 -11.79
CA PRO A 99 2.11 10.81 -11.68
C PRO A 99 2.42 10.10 -10.35
N TYR A 100 2.95 10.79 -9.33
CA TYR A 100 3.34 10.15 -8.07
C TYR A 100 2.17 9.41 -7.41
N ASP A 101 0.96 9.92 -7.58
CA ASP A 101 -0.26 9.28 -7.09
C ASP A 101 -0.52 7.90 -7.71
N LYS A 102 -0.24 7.75 -9.01
CA LYS A 102 -0.31 6.46 -9.71
C LYS A 102 0.64 5.43 -9.12
N LEU A 103 1.78 5.85 -8.55
CA LEU A 103 2.68 4.96 -7.82
C LEU A 103 2.06 4.53 -6.48
N GLY A 104 1.43 5.46 -5.76
CA GLY A 104 0.65 5.18 -4.55
C GLY A 104 -0.42 4.12 -4.83
N HIS A 105 -1.27 4.36 -5.82
CA HIS A 105 -2.34 3.44 -6.20
C HIS A 105 -1.83 2.09 -6.69
N PHE A 106 -0.71 2.04 -7.42
CA PHE A 106 -0.07 0.76 -7.77
C PHE A 106 0.32 -0.04 -6.51
N PHE A 107 0.94 0.59 -5.51
CA PHE A 107 1.27 -0.08 -4.25
C PHE A 107 0.04 -0.40 -3.39
N GLN A 108 -1.00 0.43 -3.47
CA GLN A 108 -2.33 0.18 -2.88
C GLN A 108 -3.05 -1.00 -3.52
N GLY A 109 -2.75 -1.32 -4.77
CA GLY A 109 -3.13 -2.59 -5.39
C GLY A 109 -2.25 -3.75 -4.94
N LEU A 110 -0.93 -3.56 -5.01
CA LEU A 110 0.09 -4.59 -4.84
C LEU A 110 0.10 -5.17 -3.42
N VAL A 111 0.18 -4.31 -2.40
CA VAL A 111 0.40 -4.72 -1.01
C VAL A 111 -0.85 -5.35 -0.40
N PRO A 112 -2.04 -4.72 -0.45
CA PRO A 112 -3.28 -5.35 0.03
C PRO A 112 -3.61 -6.66 -0.69
N ALA A 113 -3.32 -6.77 -1.99
CA ALA A 113 -3.45 -8.04 -2.70
C ALA A 113 -2.56 -9.14 -2.06
N LEU A 114 -1.31 -8.82 -1.74
CA LEU A 114 -0.39 -9.80 -1.15
C LEU A 114 -0.78 -10.16 0.28
N VAL A 115 -1.26 -9.19 1.08
CA VAL A 115 -1.85 -9.40 2.41
C VAL A 115 -3.05 -10.35 2.31
N ALA A 116 -4.01 -10.06 1.43
CA ALA A 116 -5.20 -10.88 1.23
C ALA A 116 -4.82 -12.30 0.81
N ARG A 117 -3.85 -12.44 -0.12
CA ARG A 117 -3.35 -13.74 -0.56
C ARG A 117 -2.74 -14.54 0.59
N GLU A 118 -1.93 -13.89 1.42
CA GLU A 118 -1.29 -14.55 2.57
C GLU A 118 -2.35 -15.01 3.57
N ILE A 119 -3.32 -14.17 3.91
CA ILE A 119 -4.41 -14.52 4.83
C ILE A 119 -5.22 -15.70 4.28
N LEU A 120 -5.74 -15.60 3.06
CA LEU A 120 -6.63 -16.61 2.47
C LEU A 120 -5.96 -17.99 2.32
N LEU A 121 -4.66 -18.01 2.01
CA LEU A 121 -3.90 -19.26 1.94
C LEU A 121 -3.65 -19.87 3.32
N ARG A 122 -3.39 -19.04 4.33
CA ARG A 122 -3.08 -19.52 5.69
C ARG A 122 -4.33 -19.96 6.45
N THR A 123 -5.49 -19.35 6.19
CA THR A 123 -6.78 -19.74 6.77
C THR A 123 -7.45 -20.91 6.05
N LYS A 124 -6.89 -21.36 4.91
CA LYS A 124 -7.52 -22.34 4.00
C LYS A 124 -8.93 -21.93 3.52
N SER A 125 -9.26 -20.63 3.55
CA SER A 125 -10.56 -20.13 3.10
C SER A 125 -10.77 -20.32 1.60
N VAL A 126 -9.69 -20.30 0.81
CA VAL A 126 -9.72 -20.51 -0.63
C VAL A 126 -8.52 -21.35 -1.03
N ARG A 127 -8.74 -22.38 -1.86
CA ARG A 127 -7.64 -23.19 -2.40
C ARG A 127 -6.78 -22.35 -3.35
N SER A 128 -5.49 -22.64 -3.41
CA SER A 128 -4.57 -21.99 -4.36
C SER A 128 -5.05 -22.20 -5.80
N GLY A 129 -5.15 -21.11 -6.57
CA GLY A 129 -5.54 -21.18 -7.98
C GLY A 129 -6.21 -19.90 -8.49
N LYS A 130 -7.00 -20.04 -9.57
CA LYS A 130 -7.64 -18.91 -10.26
C LYS A 130 -8.62 -18.13 -9.37
N MET A 131 -9.41 -18.84 -8.55
CA MET A 131 -10.37 -18.19 -7.64
C MET A 131 -9.67 -17.35 -6.56
N LEU A 132 -8.56 -17.85 -6.01
CA LEU A 132 -7.73 -17.08 -5.08
C LEU A 132 -7.21 -15.80 -5.75
N ALA A 133 -6.68 -15.90 -6.97
CA ALA A 133 -6.17 -14.73 -7.70
C ALA A 133 -7.28 -13.69 -7.93
N PHE A 134 -8.47 -14.12 -8.36
CA PHE A 134 -9.63 -13.25 -8.54
C PHE A 134 -10.01 -12.52 -7.25
N LEU A 135 -10.20 -13.26 -6.14
CA LEU A 135 -10.60 -12.68 -4.85
C LEU A 135 -9.55 -11.73 -4.29
N VAL A 136 -8.26 -12.05 -4.48
CA VAL A 136 -7.15 -11.17 -4.10
C VAL A 136 -7.22 -9.82 -4.83
N CYS A 137 -7.49 -9.83 -6.13
CA CYS A 137 -7.68 -8.59 -6.88
C CYS A 137 -8.94 -7.83 -6.42
N CYS A 138 -10.06 -8.54 -6.18
CA CYS A 138 -11.28 -7.92 -5.66
C CYS A 138 -11.06 -7.22 -4.31
N VAL A 139 -10.33 -7.84 -3.37
CA VAL A 139 -10.03 -7.24 -2.07
C VAL A 139 -9.17 -5.98 -2.24
N ALA A 140 -8.14 -6.03 -3.08
CA ALA A 140 -7.28 -4.87 -3.33
C ALA A 140 -8.05 -3.69 -3.95
N LEU A 141 -8.91 -3.97 -4.93
CA LEU A 141 -9.78 -2.96 -5.54
C LEU A 141 -10.84 -2.43 -4.58
N ALA A 142 -11.43 -3.29 -3.74
CA ALA A 142 -12.39 -2.83 -2.74
C ALA A 142 -11.76 -1.88 -1.72
N ILE A 143 -10.53 -2.17 -1.29
CA ILE A 143 -9.75 -1.28 -0.41
C ILE A 143 -9.45 0.04 -1.13
N SER A 144 -9.00 -0.02 -2.39
CA SER A 144 -8.70 1.18 -3.18
C SER A 144 -9.94 2.05 -3.41
N ALA A 145 -11.06 1.44 -3.78
CA ALA A 145 -12.32 2.16 -3.95
C ALA A 145 -12.83 2.77 -2.63
N THR A 146 -12.58 2.11 -1.49
CA THR A 146 -12.92 2.68 -0.19
C THR A 146 -12.06 3.92 0.12
N TYR A 147 -10.78 3.90 -0.25
CA TYR A 147 -9.89 5.05 -0.09
C TYR A 147 -10.37 6.26 -0.90
N GLU A 148 -10.66 6.06 -2.19
CA GLU A 148 -11.22 7.10 -3.07
C GLU A 148 -12.53 7.71 -2.53
N LEU A 149 -13.40 6.87 -1.95
CA LEU A 149 -14.63 7.35 -1.33
C LEU A 149 -14.37 8.20 -0.09
N ILE A 150 -13.34 7.88 0.71
CA ILE A 150 -12.94 8.67 1.86
C ILE A 150 -12.39 10.03 1.40
N GLU A 151 -11.55 10.05 0.38
CA GLU A 151 -10.99 11.29 -0.19
C GLU A 151 -12.09 12.18 -0.77
N TRP A 152 -13.00 11.60 -1.53
CA TRP A 152 -14.17 12.31 -2.06
C TRP A 152 -15.02 12.91 -0.93
N TRP A 153 -15.32 12.15 0.13
CA TRP A 153 -16.06 12.68 1.28
C TRP A 153 -15.29 13.77 2.02
N ALA A 154 -13.97 13.64 2.15
CA ALA A 154 -13.15 14.66 2.80
C ALA A 154 -13.13 15.97 1.99
N ALA A 155 -13.03 15.88 0.65
CA ALA A 155 -13.12 17.04 -0.24
C ALA A 155 -14.46 17.78 -0.04
N LEU A 156 -15.57 17.04 -0.02
CA LEU A 156 -16.90 17.60 0.24
C LEU A 156 -17.01 18.27 1.62
N ALA A 157 -16.45 17.65 2.65
CA ALA A 157 -16.52 18.15 4.03
C ALA A 157 -15.72 19.46 4.24
N MET A 158 -14.63 19.66 3.49
CA MET A 158 -13.78 20.86 3.60
C MET A 158 -14.29 22.06 2.81
N GLY A 159 -15.39 21.91 2.05
CA GLY A 159 -15.99 23.00 1.27
C GLY A 159 -15.10 23.54 0.15
N GLN A 160 -14.03 22.80 -0.20
CA GLN A 160 -13.20 23.10 -1.35
C GLN A 160 -13.90 22.59 -2.62
N GLY A 161 -13.68 23.27 -3.75
CA GLY A 161 -13.96 22.65 -5.04
C GLY A 161 -13.17 21.34 -5.12
N ALA A 162 -13.78 20.30 -5.67
CA ALA A 162 -13.19 18.95 -5.75
C ALA A 162 -11.75 18.94 -6.29
N ASP A 163 -11.35 19.95 -7.07
CA ASP A 163 -10.06 20.06 -7.75
C ASP A 163 -8.83 20.30 -6.83
N ASP A 164 -8.97 21.04 -5.72
CA ASP A 164 -7.81 21.41 -4.88
C ASP A 164 -7.42 20.32 -3.87
N PHE A 165 -8.40 19.53 -3.39
CA PHE A 165 -8.17 18.46 -2.41
C PHE A 165 -7.88 17.10 -3.05
N LEU A 166 -8.54 16.76 -4.17
CA LEU A 166 -8.40 15.44 -4.79
C LEU A 166 -7.09 15.23 -5.56
N GLY A 167 -6.20 16.23 -5.63
CA GLY A 167 -4.93 16.07 -6.36
C GLY A 167 -5.09 15.80 -7.86
N THR A 168 -6.30 16.01 -8.42
CA THR A 168 -6.67 15.69 -9.81
C THR A 168 -5.82 16.42 -10.81
N GLN A 169 -5.25 17.56 -10.43
CA GLN A 169 -4.46 18.42 -11.32
C GLN A 169 -5.28 18.78 -12.58
N GLY A 170 -6.61 18.88 -12.45
CA GLY A 170 -7.55 19.13 -13.55
C GLY A 170 -7.87 17.92 -14.44
N ASP A 171 -7.50 16.69 -14.03
CA ASP A 171 -7.80 15.46 -14.76
C ASP A 171 -9.14 14.86 -14.29
N PRO A 172 -10.22 14.91 -15.11
CA PRO A 172 -11.51 14.34 -14.74
C PRO A 172 -11.51 12.80 -14.70
N TRP A 173 -10.45 12.15 -15.21
CA TRP A 173 -10.30 10.69 -15.23
C TRP A 173 -9.37 10.15 -14.14
N ASP A 174 -9.01 10.99 -13.17
CA ASP A 174 -8.00 10.67 -12.16
C ASP A 174 -8.34 9.37 -11.42
N THR A 175 -9.44 9.36 -10.69
CA THR A 175 -9.95 8.18 -9.95
C THR A 175 -10.05 6.92 -10.83
N GLN A 176 -10.49 7.02 -12.09
CA GLN A 176 -10.56 5.84 -12.97
C GLN A 176 -9.17 5.30 -13.29
N SER A 177 -8.22 6.19 -13.55
CA SER A 177 -6.82 5.81 -13.79
C SER A 177 -6.12 5.32 -12.51
N ASP A 178 -6.48 5.81 -11.33
CA ASP A 178 -6.03 5.29 -10.04
C ASP A 178 -6.51 3.88 -9.77
N MET A 179 -7.80 3.64 -9.98
CA MET A 179 -8.37 2.30 -9.89
C MET A 179 -7.74 1.34 -10.89
N PHE A 180 -7.36 1.81 -12.08
CA PHE A 180 -6.60 1.01 -13.05
C PHE A 180 -5.17 0.71 -12.55
N CYS A 181 -4.47 1.68 -11.97
CA CYS A 181 -3.15 1.47 -11.36
C CYS A 181 -3.21 0.47 -10.20
N ALA A 182 -4.25 0.55 -9.36
CA ALA A 182 -4.51 -0.44 -8.31
C ALA A 182 -4.79 -1.84 -8.87
N LEU A 183 -5.55 -1.94 -9.98
CA LEU A 183 -5.75 -3.21 -10.67
C LEU A 183 -4.40 -3.78 -11.15
N LEU A 184 -3.56 -2.97 -11.79
CA LEU A 184 -2.24 -3.42 -12.26
C LEU A 184 -1.36 -3.90 -11.10
N GLY A 185 -1.33 -3.19 -9.97
CA GLY A 185 -0.62 -3.63 -8.77
C GLY A 185 -1.10 -4.99 -8.26
N SER A 186 -2.42 -5.18 -8.19
CA SER A 186 -3.00 -6.46 -7.77
C SER A 186 -2.67 -7.60 -8.74
N LEU A 187 -2.68 -7.33 -10.05
CA LEU A 187 -2.31 -8.27 -11.10
C LEU A 187 -0.83 -8.65 -11.00
N THR A 188 0.07 -7.70 -10.74
CA THR A 188 1.49 -7.95 -10.46
C THR A 188 1.67 -8.91 -9.28
N THR A 189 0.88 -8.75 -8.21
CA THR A 189 0.91 -9.68 -7.08
C THR A 189 0.57 -11.11 -7.49
N VAL A 190 -0.51 -11.31 -8.25
CA VAL A 190 -0.99 -12.67 -8.57
C VAL A 190 -0.23 -13.34 -9.73
N THR A 191 0.42 -12.56 -10.60
CA THR A 191 1.17 -13.08 -11.75
C THR A 191 2.68 -13.17 -11.49
N LEU A 192 3.31 -12.13 -10.95
CA LEU A 192 4.76 -12.04 -10.81
C LEU A 192 5.24 -12.45 -9.42
N LEU A 193 4.52 -12.04 -8.36
CA LEU A 193 4.96 -12.28 -6.98
C LEU A 193 4.44 -13.59 -6.38
N ALA A 194 3.37 -14.16 -6.94
CA ALA A 194 2.70 -15.35 -6.40
C ALA A 194 3.65 -16.53 -6.19
N GLY A 195 4.59 -16.77 -7.12
CA GLY A 195 5.55 -17.86 -7.03
C GLY A 195 6.55 -17.67 -5.88
N VAL A 196 7.17 -16.47 -5.79
CA VAL A 196 8.11 -16.13 -4.71
C VAL A 196 7.41 -16.18 -3.35
N HIS A 197 6.19 -15.62 -3.28
CA HIS A 197 5.39 -15.61 -2.07
C HIS A 197 5.03 -17.03 -1.62
N SER A 198 4.57 -17.90 -2.51
CA SER A 198 4.31 -19.31 -2.19
C SER A 198 5.54 -20.04 -1.67
N ARG A 199 6.72 -19.81 -2.26
CA ARG A 199 7.97 -20.40 -1.79
C ARG A 199 8.32 -19.93 -0.37
N GLN A 200 8.08 -18.66 -0.04
CA GLN A 200 8.29 -18.15 1.32
C GLN A 200 7.30 -18.77 2.31
N LEU A 201 6.01 -18.87 1.96
CA LEU A 201 5.01 -19.51 2.81
C LEU A 201 5.40 -20.96 3.16
N GLN A 202 5.86 -21.73 2.17
CA GLN A 202 6.33 -23.11 2.37
C GLN A 202 7.62 -23.15 3.20
N ARG A 203 8.63 -22.33 2.84
CA ARG A 203 9.93 -22.27 3.52
C ARG A 203 9.80 -22.02 5.03
N TYR A 204 8.83 -21.18 5.42
CA TYR A 204 8.59 -20.84 6.83
C TYR A 204 7.46 -21.65 7.47
N GLY A 205 6.89 -22.64 6.78
CA GLY A 205 5.81 -23.49 7.30
C GLY A 205 4.57 -22.69 7.72
N LEU A 206 4.24 -21.62 6.99
CA LEU A 206 3.15 -20.71 7.34
C LEU A 206 1.78 -21.19 6.87
N THR A 207 1.75 -22.06 5.86
CA THR A 207 0.55 -22.79 5.46
C THR A 207 0.41 -24.04 6.31
N PRO A 208 -0.81 -24.37 6.80
CA PRO A 208 -1.00 -25.61 7.55
C PRO A 208 -0.63 -26.81 6.65
N PRO A 209 -0.03 -27.89 7.20
CA PRO A 209 0.25 -29.09 6.42
C PRO A 209 -1.04 -29.58 5.73
N ASP A 210 -0.88 -30.07 4.50
CA ASP A 210 -1.93 -30.84 3.86
C ASP A 210 -2.08 -32.13 4.67
N ALA A 211 -3.28 -32.34 5.23
CA ALA A 211 -3.64 -33.53 5.98
C ALA A 211 -4.09 -34.63 5.02
#